data_AF-A0A852SUN6-F1
#
_entry.id   AF-A0A852SUN6-F1
#
_cell.length_a   1.000
_cell.length_b   1.000
_cell.length_c   1.000
_cell.angle_alpha   90.00
_cell.angle_beta   90.00
_cell.angle_gamma   90.00
#
_symmetry.space_group_name_H-M   'P 1'
#
loop_
_entity.id
_entity.type
_entity.pdbx_description
1 polymer ?
#
loop_
_entity_poly.entity_id
_entity_poly.type
_entity_poly.pdbx_seq_one_letter_code
_entity_poly.pdbx_strand_id
1 'polypeptide(L)'
;MATGAGYIDPESNLLMLGEADLAPQGQFSELINQITRTVAAVNKTRFLRNRVNVQDFGATGAGLSHDDGPAILAALAELRSRGSTGGALYFPPAKGAGYWSASPFVVEDPFVSVIGDRARMIQEMIIGKAGVEAGDYNPVQHMNVVVTGMVWRYTKIIANRHCLTVRNSRQVAIYDNEFTFGDYGVNIAAPLGAAFHSLAGIRVFSNKFETCTKPINGSDSNLWKDAAISDCMVTGNMILGAQVTNIWFQQVDGIQVLGNTTFMTGYLSKNDDPLPAGLLSKEHSIYIGSSNGVQIHGNNLFEAGLESIYLDNARGVNVTDNWCARPGQKDLRSGIKVLRLGTAEIVVANNRITLPTRHGVELWSVPGTTDDRSTGPTPNLTGNVNRYEADTPTYWGPSLITPAPPAIGSITHALIYVDAGYTGPLPDVGLHHNTAEGQLIRLDPLSPGISSYSRLGPWSALASKRPTSVTFTAGQVQNVATLKDAANLTGHFGGILVVTVKRTQSSSAKTSSYVLHVARTATTEQVNVISQLGLVAGAAVDDPSFTFAISNSVLRATAVGATAGTFQFSYTTADNLLTV
;
A
#
# COMPACT_ATOMS: atom_id res chain seq x y z
N MET A 1 -59.90 35.49 -27.73
CA MET A 1 -58.85 35.21 -26.74
C MET A 1 -58.66 33.71 -26.68
N ALA A 2 -57.61 33.20 -27.32
CA ALA A 2 -57.32 31.77 -27.38
C ALA A 2 -56.48 31.39 -26.15
N THR A 3 -56.96 30.45 -25.35
CA THR A 3 -56.22 29.88 -24.22
C THR A 3 -55.20 28.88 -24.74
N GLY A 4 -53.94 29.29 -24.88
CA GLY A 4 -52.82 28.39 -25.17
C GLY A 4 -52.49 27.56 -23.93
N ALA A 5 -52.97 26.31 -23.87
CA ALA A 5 -52.57 25.36 -22.84
C ALA A 5 -51.19 24.78 -23.20
N GLY A 6 -50.20 24.96 -22.32
CA GLY A 6 -48.91 24.28 -22.43
C GLY A 6 -49.09 22.76 -22.31
N TYR A 7 -48.39 22.01 -23.15
CA TYR A 7 -48.38 20.55 -23.16
C TYR A 7 -47.05 20.04 -22.59
N ILE A 8 -47.09 19.07 -21.68
CA ILE A 8 -45.91 18.35 -21.19
C ILE A 8 -45.80 17.08 -22.02
N ASP A 9 -44.73 16.95 -22.78
CA ASP A 9 -44.39 15.71 -23.47
C ASP A 9 -43.96 14.65 -22.44
N PRO A 10 -44.70 13.52 -22.32
CA PRO A 10 -44.44 12.50 -21.32
C PRO A 10 -43.14 11.70 -21.56
N GLU A 11 -42.53 11.76 -22.74
CA GLU A 11 -41.31 11.01 -23.06
C GLU A 11 -40.03 11.83 -22.89
N SER A 12 -40.06 13.14 -23.18
CA SER A 12 -38.86 13.99 -23.18
C SER A 12 -38.66 14.86 -21.93
N ASN A 13 -39.66 14.96 -21.03
CA ASN A 13 -39.65 15.87 -19.88
C ASN A 13 -39.42 17.36 -20.25
N LEU A 14 -39.58 17.75 -21.51
CA LEU A 14 -39.48 19.13 -21.97
C LEU A 14 -40.87 19.78 -21.99
N LEU A 15 -41.00 20.89 -21.26
CA LEU A 15 -42.17 21.77 -21.36
C LEU A 15 -41.99 22.66 -22.61
N MET A 16 -42.69 22.35 -23.69
CA MET A 16 -42.73 23.24 -24.86
C MET A 16 -43.79 24.32 -24.63
N LEU A 17 -43.33 25.53 -24.32
CA LEU A 17 -44.20 26.71 -24.31
C LEU A 17 -44.28 27.21 -25.76
N GLY A 18 -45.47 27.15 -26.36
CA GLY A 18 -45.72 27.83 -27.63
C GLY A 18 -45.51 29.33 -27.46
N GLU A 19 -44.88 29.97 -28.44
CA GLU A 19 -44.70 31.42 -28.50
C GLU A 19 -46.07 32.11 -28.47
N ALA A 20 -46.52 32.50 -27.27
CA ALA A 20 -47.68 33.34 -27.06
C ALA A 20 -47.30 34.44 -26.07
N ASP A 21 -47.67 35.67 -26.44
CA ASP A 21 -47.39 36.96 -25.82
C ASP A 21 -46.94 36.92 -24.35
N LEU A 22 -45.74 37.48 -24.13
CA LEU A 22 -45.08 37.63 -22.83
C LEU A 22 -46.01 38.30 -21.80
N ALA A 23 -46.60 37.49 -20.92
CA ALA A 23 -47.28 37.97 -19.74
C ALA A 23 -46.33 38.82 -18.86
N PRO A 24 -46.85 39.77 -18.06
CA PRO A 24 -46.04 40.63 -17.20
C PRO A 24 -45.10 39.80 -16.30
N GLN A 25 -43.83 40.23 -16.16
CA GLN A 25 -42.74 39.52 -15.45
C GLN A 25 -43.11 38.88 -14.10
N GLY A 26 -44.10 39.43 -13.37
CA GLY A 26 -44.60 38.87 -12.12
C GLY A 26 -45.27 37.50 -12.27
N GLN A 27 -46.06 37.29 -13.33
CA GLN A 27 -46.77 36.02 -13.58
C GLN A 27 -45.82 34.91 -14.04
N PHE A 28 -44.76 35.27 -14.78
CA PHE A 28 -43.75 34.31 -15.23
C PHE A 28 -42.91 33.77 -14.05
N SER A 29 -42.58 34.63 -13.09
CA SER A 29 -41.85 34.24 -11.87
C SER A 29 -42.68 33.30 -10.98
N GLU A 30 -43.99 33.55 -10.88
CA GLU A 30 -44.90 32.71 -10.11
C GLU A 30 -45.10 31.34 -10.77
N LEU A 31 -45.19 31.29 -12.11
CA LEU A 31 -45.26 30.06 -12.90
C LEU A 31 -43.97 29.23 -12.77
N ILE A 32 -42.78 29.84 -12.85
CA ILE A 32 -41.51 29.13 -12.61
C ILE A 32 -41.44 28.54 -11.20
N ASN A 33 -41.88 29.29 -10.19
CA ASN A 33 -41.92 28.81 -8.81
C ASN A 33 -42.95 27.67 -8.62
N GLN A 34 -44.04 27.67 -9.37
CA GLN A 34 -45.04 26.60 -9.33
C GLN A 34 -44.56 25.36 -10.08
N ILE A 35 -43.88 25.51 -11.22
CA ILE A 35 -43.23 24.42 -11.96
C ILE A 35 -42.12 23.81 -11.10
N THR A 36 -41.27 24.62 -10.47
CA THR A 36 -40.20 24.14 -9.60
C THR A 36 -40.76 23.35 -8.41
N ARG A 37 -41.83 23.84 -7.78
CA ARG A 37 -42.53 23.11 -6.69
C ARG A 37 -43.17 21.82 -7.19
N THR A 38 -43.79 21.83 -8.37
CA THR A 38 -44.42 20.64 -8.97
C THR A 38 -43.39 19.61 -9.38
N VAL A 39 -42.27 20.00 -10.00
CA VAL A 39 -41.16 19.11 -10.36
C VAL A 39 -40.51 18.54 -9.11
N ALA A 40 -40.29 19.35 -8.07
CA ALA A 40 -39.81 18.86 -6.77
C ALA A 40 -40.79 17.88 -6.12
N ALA A 41 -42.10 18.15 -6.19
CA ALA A 41 -43.14 17.26 -5.67
C ALA A 41 -43.25 15.96 -6.49
N VAL A 42 -43.19 16.02 -7.82
CA VAL A 42 -43.23 14.85 -8.72
C VAL A 42 -41.97 14.00 -8.57
N ASN A 43 -40.79 14.63 -8.48
CA ASN A 43 -39.54 13.92 -8.21
C ASN A 43 -39.55 13.32 -6.81
N LYS A 44 -40.02 14.03 -5.79
CA LYS A 44 -40.24 13.47 -4.44
C LYS A 44 -41.25 12.32 -4.48
N THR A 45 -42.30 12.40 -5.29
CA THR A 45 -43.32 11.35 -5.39
C THR A 45 -42.82 10.12 -6.18
N ARG A 46 -42.06 10.28 -7.26
CA ARG A 46 -41.39 9.15 -7.97
C ARG A 46 -40.28 8.52 -7.12
N PHE A 47 -39.50 9.36 -6.41
CA PHE A 47 -38.45 8.94 -5.49
C PHE A 47 -38.99 8.24 -4.23
N LEU A 48 -40.19 8.61 -3.78
CA LEU A 48 -40.91 7.94 -2.67
C LEU A 48 -41.73 6.72 -3.13
N ARG A 49 -42.23 6.68 -4.37
CA ARG A 49 -43.04 5.53 -4.87
C ARG A 49 -42.27 4.20 -4.90
N ASN A 50 -40.96 4.24 -5.07
CA ASN A 50 -40.11 3.04 -5.06
C ASN A 50 -39.40 2.81 -3.72
N ARG A 51 -39.82 3.52 -2.65
CA ARG A 51 -39.34 3.28 -1.29
C ARG A 51 -40.41 2.55 -0.49
N VAL A 52 -39.99 1.58 0.31
CA VAL A 52 -40.82 0.91 1.30
C VAL A 52 -40.21 1.21 2.66
N ASN A 53 -40.93 2.00 3.46
CA ASN A 53 -40.50 2.36 4.81
C ASN A 53 -40.83 1.22 5.77
N VAL A 54 -39.84 0.74 6.51
CA VAL A 54 -40.04 -0.34 7.49
C VAL A 54 -41.08 0.00 8.57
N GLN A 55 -41.29 1.29 8.86
CA GLN A 55 -42.30 1.75 9.82
C GLN A 55 -43.74 1.52 9.35
N ASP A 56 -43.98 1.50 8.04
CA ASP A 56 -45.31 1.24 7.47
C ASP A 56 -45.76 -0.21 7.73
N PHE A 57 -44.82 -1.07 8.12
CA PHE A 57 -45.02 -2.49 8.45
C PHE A 57 -44.91 -2.77 9.96
N GLY A 58 -44.89 -1.71 10.78
CA GLY A 58 -44.90 -1.82 12.24
C GLY A 58 -43.52 -1.84 12.90
N ALA A 59 -42.42 -1.63 12.16
CA ALA A 59 -41.11 -1.46 12.78
C ALA A 59 -41.11 -0.17 13.61
N THR A 60 -40.57 -0.23 14.83
CA THR A 60 -40.62 0.89 15.78
C THR A 60 -39.25 1.53 16.01
N GLY A 61 -38.16 0.78 15.82
CA GLY A 61 -36.81 1.23 16.14
C GLY A 61 -36.63 1.57 17.62
N ALA A 62 -37.41 0.92 18.49
CA ALA A 62 -37.47 1.20 19.92
C ALA A 62 -36.28 0.60 20.73
N GLY A 63 -35.32 -0.04 20.05
CA GLY A 63 -34.14 -0.67 20.68
C GLY A 63 -34.33 -2.15 20.98
N LEU A 64 -33.48 -2.67 21.88
CA LEU A 64 -33.30 -4.11 22.15
C LEU A 64 -34.55 -4.84 22.67
N SER A 65 -35.54 -4.12 23.20
CA SER A 65 -36.77 -4.71 23.77
C SER A 65 -37.82 -5.07 22.71
N HIS A 66 -37.56 -4.77 21.44
CA HIS A 66 -38.46 -5.04 20.33
C HIS A 66 -37.68 -5.69 19.17
N ASP A 67 -38.30 -6.65 18.48
CA ASP A 67 -37.77 -7.25 17.25
C ASP A 67 -38.50 -6.66 16.06
N ASP A 68 -37.86 -5.74 15.35
CA ASP A 68 -38.29 -5.13 14.09
C ASP A 68 -38.17 -6.12 12.91
N GLY A 69 -37.57 -7.30 13.10
CA GLY A 69 -37.32 -8.31 12.07
C GLY A 69 -38.57 -8.68 11.25
N PRO A 70 -39.71 -9.07 11.87
CA PRO A 70 -40.93 -9.36 11.14
C PRO A 70 -41.43 -8.21 10.26
N ALA A 71 -41.33 -6.97 10.73
CA ALA A 71 -41.74 -5.78 9.97
C ALA A 71 -40.79 -5.50 8.80
N ILE A 72 -39.48 -5.67 9.01
CA ILE A 72 -38.47 -5.55 7.94
C ILE A 72 -38.70 -6.61 6.86
N LEU A 73 -38.98 -7.86 7.23
CA LEU A 73 -39.27 -8.94 6.29
C LEU A 73 -40.57 -8.67 5.52
N ALA A 74 -41.60 -8.13 6.17
CA ALA A 74 -42.84 -7.73 5.49
C ALA A 74 -42.62 -6.59 4.49
N ALA A 75 -41.78 -5.60 4.84
CA ALA A 75 -41.38 -4.53 3.93
C ALA A 75 -40.59 -5.05 2.71
N LEU A 76 -39.69 -6.02 2.92
CA LEU A 76 -39.00 -6.70 1.82
C LEU A 76 -39.96 -7.50 0.94
N ALA A 77 -40.93 -8.20 1.53
CA ALA A 77 -41.95 -8.93 0.78
C ALA A 77 -42.82 -8.00 -0.07
N GLU A 78 -43.12 -6.78 0.42
CA GLU A 78 -43.79 -5.75 -0.38
C GLU A 78 -42.91 -5.26 -1.55
N LEU A 79 -41.61 -5.08 -1.35
CA LEU A 79 -40.72 -4.76 -2.48
C LEU A 79 -40.73 -5.86 -3.53
N ARG A 80 -40.73 -7.13 -3.10
CA ARG A 80 -40.80 -8.30 -3.98
C ARG A 80 -42.13 -8.40 -4.73
N SER A 81 -43.24 -8.02 -4.09
CA SER A 81 -44.59 -8.05 -4.68
C SER A 81 -44.73 -7.10 -5.88
N ARG A 82 -43.91 -6.03 -5.92
CA ARG A 82 -43.86 -5.03 -6.99
C ARG A 82 -43.16 -5.51 -8.27
N GLY A 83 -42.61 -6.73 -8.26
CA GLY A 83 -41.95 -7.35 -9.41
C GLY A 83 -40.45 -7.01 -9.53
N SER A 84 -39.87 -7.31 -10.69
CA SER A 84 -38.42 -7.24 -10.95
C SER A 84 -37.85 -5.82 -11.11
N THR A 85 -38.63 -4.78 -10.83
CA THR A 85 -38.19 -3.38 -11.00
C THR A 85 -37.27 -2.87 -9.89
N GLY A 86 -37.02 -3.69 -8.86
CA GLY A 86 -36.24 -3.29 -7.70
C GLY A 86 -36.97 -2.28 -6.81
N GLY A 87 -36.20 -1.57 -5.98
CA GLY A 87 -36.72 -0.54 -5.11
C GLY A 87 -35.75 -0.22 -3.97
N ALA A 88 -36.24 0.46 -2.95
CA ALA A 88 -35.44 0.82 -1.79
C ALA A 88 -36.17 0.47 -0.49
N LEU A 89 -35.57 -0.39 0.32
CA LEU A 89 -35.92 -0.57 1.72
C LEU A 89 -35.38 0.62 2.50
N TYR A 90 -36.29 1.42 3.06
CA TYR A 90 -35.94 2.66 3.73
C TYR A 90 -36.02 2.52 5.26
N PHE A 91 -34.93 2.88 5.92
CA PHE A 91 -34.82 2.97 7.36
C PHE A 91 -34.73 4.45 7.77
N PRO A 92 -35.79 5.03 8.36
CA PRO A 92 -35.70 6.36 8.94
C PRO A 92 -34.79 6.37 10.18
N PRO A 93 -34.47 7.55 10.74
CA PRO A 93 -33.82 7.61 12.04
C PRO A 93 -34.67 6.86 13.08
N ALA A 94 -34.03 6.03 13.90
CA ALA A 94 -34.71 5.36 15.00
C ALA A 94 -35.27 6.42 15.98
N LYS A 95 -36.39 6.11 16.66
CA LYS A 95 -37.01 7.06 17.59
C LYS A 95 -36.06 7.33 18.77
N GLY A 96 -35.74 8.61 18.99
CA GLY A 96 -34.87 9.05 20.09
C GLY A 96 -33.44 8.52 19.98
N ALA A 97 -32.95 7.86 21.02
CA ALA A 97 -31.65 7.18 21.03
C ALA A 97 -31.74 5.70 20.61
N GLY A 98 -32.90 5.28 20.09
CA GLY A 98 -33.20 3.89 19.74
C GLY A 98 -32.33 3.32 18.63
N TYR A 99 -32.52 2.02 18.42
CA TYR A 99 -31.86 1.24 17.38
C TYR A 99 -32.91 0.33 16.75
N TRP A 100 -32.74 0.08 15.46
CA TRP A 100 -33.42 -0.99 14.74
C TRP A 100 -32.83 -2.32 15.21
N SER A 101 -33.64 -3.11 15.87
CA SER A 101 -33.25 -4.38 16.45
C SER A 101 -33.98 -5.48 15.69
N ALA A 102 -33.25 -6.31 14.95
CA ALA A 102 -33.84 -7.39 14.17
C ALA A 102 -33.09 -8.71 14.41
N SER A 103 -33.73 -9.86 14.30
CA SER A 103 -32.95 -11.06 13.93
C SER A 103 -32.14 -10.75 12.64
N PRO A 104 -30.93 -11.32 12.44
CA PRO A 104 -30.20 -11.11 11.19
C PRO A 104 -31.12 -11.32 9.99
N PHE A 105 -31.14 -10.38 9.06
CA PHE A 105 -32.04 -10.41 7.92
C PHE A 105 -31.27 -10.41 6.61
N VAL A 106 -31.90 -10.99 5.59
CA VAL A 106 -31.27 -11.25 4.30
C VAL A 106 -31.98 -10.46 3.21
N VAL A 107 -31.21 -9.77 2.38
CA VAL A 107 -31.67 -9.14 1.14
C VAL A 107 -31.21 -10.02 -0.02
N GLU A 108 -32.13 -10.85 -0.54
CA GLU A 108 -31.88 -11.80 -1.64
C GLU A 108 -32.45 -11.34 -2.98
N ASP A 109 -33.20 -10.24 -2.97
CA ASP A 109 -33.85 -9.69 -4.15
C ASP A 109 -32.89 -8.78 -4.94
N PRO A 110 -32.76 -8.96 -6.25
CA PRO A 110 -31.95 -8.06 -7.08
C PRO A 110 -32.60 -6.68 -7.16
N PHE A 111 -31.78 -5.66 -7.37
CA PHE A 111 -32.13 -4.24 -7.50
C PHE A 111 -32.81 -3.63 -6.25
N VAL A 112 -32.73 -4.30 -5.09
CA VAL A 112 -33.20 -3.74 -3.81
C VAL A 112 -32.07 -3.01 -3.12
N SER A 113 -32.18 -1.69 -3.06
CA SER A 113 -31.29 -0.84 -2.25
C SER A 113 -31.74 -0.81 -0.79
N VAL A 114 -30.80 -0.71 0.13
CA VAL A 114 -31.06 -0.41 1.53
C VAL A 114 -30.54 0.98 1.85
N ILE A 115 -31.45 1.86 2.25
CA ILE A 115 -31.17 3.28 2.47
C ILE A 115 -31.55 3.66 3.89
N GLY A 116 -30.56 4.10 4.66
CA GLY A 116 -30.75 4.69 5.98
C GLY A 116 -30.67 6.21 5.94
N ASP A 117 -31.40 6.85 6.85
CA ASP A 117 -31.17 8.24 7.24
C ASP A 117 -30.45 8.26 8.59
N ARG A 118 -29.20 7.78 8.58
CA ARG A 118 -28.39 7.46 9.77
C ARG A 118 -29.10 6.48 10.72
N ALA A 119 -29.83 5.54 10.12
CA ALA A 119 -30.55 4.49 10.82
C ALA A 119 -29.58 3.61 11.62
N ARG A 120 -29.77 3.54 12.93
CA ARG A 120 -28.88 2.80 13.81
C ARG A 120 -29.29 1.34 13.89
N MET A 121 -28.41 0.44 13.47
CA MET A 121 -28.60 -1.01 13.47
C MET A 121 -27.71 -1.64 14.55
N ILE A 122 -28.24 -2.67 15.21
CA ILE A 122 -27.50 -3.45 16.21
C ILE A 122 -27.45 -4.93 15.84
N GLN A 123 -27.61 -5.26 14.56
CA GLN A 123 -27.74 -6.61 14.04
C GLN A 123 -27.16 -6.72 12.63
N GLU A 124 -26.78 -7.94 12.27
CA GLU A 124 -26.16 -8.23 10.97
C GLU A 124 -27.19 -8.11 9.83
N MET A 125 -26.78 -7.46 8.75
CA MET A 125 -27.47 -7.50 7.46
C MET A 125 -26.70 -8.42 6.53
N ILE A 126 -27.40 -9.28 5.79
CA ILE A 126 -26.79 -10.18 4.82
C ILE A 126 -27.32 -9.84 3.42
N ILE A 127 -26.43 -9.60 2.47
CA ILE A 127 -26.75 -9.42 1.06
C ILE A 127 -26.42 -10.71 0.31
N GLY A 128 -27.42 -11.24 -0.40
CA GLY A 128 -27.32 -12.42 -1.23
C GLY A 128 -27.69 -13.74 -0.56
N LYS A 129 -27.89 -14.75 -1.41
CA LYS A 129 -28.50 -16.02 -1.05
C LYS A 129 -27.62 -16.90 -0.16
N ALA A 130 -28.27 -17.65 0.73
CA ALA A 130 -27.63 -18.66 1.56
C ALA A 130 -27.16 -19.87 0.74
N GLY A 131 -25.87 -19.89 0.37
CA GLY A 131 -25.23 -21.06 -0.21
C GLY A 131 -25.71 -21.44 -1.61
N VAL A 132 -24.93 -22.31 -2.24
CA VAL A 132 -25.23 -22.96 -3.51
C VAL A 132 -25.16 -24.45 -3.17
N GLU A 133 -26.21 -25.23 -3.43
CA GLU A 133 -26.10 -26.69 -3.26
C GLU A 133 -24.98 -27.19 -4.18
N ALA A 134 -24.13 -28.09 -3.68
CA ALA A 134 -22.99 -28.60 -4.45
C ALA A 134 -23.49 -29.24 -5.75
N GLY A 135 -23.10 -28.65 -6.90
CA GLY A 135 -23.53 -29.10 -8.24
C GLY A 135 -24.59 -28.21 -8.90
N ASP A 136 -25.18 -27.28 -8.16
CA ASP A 136 -26.09 -26.30 -8.71
C ASP A 136 -25.28 -25.11 -9.24
N TYR A 137 -24.98 -25.08 -10.53
CA TYR A 137 -24.47 -23.88 -11.22
C TYR A 137 -25.59 -22.82 -11.34
N ASN A 138 -26.29 -22.55 -10.24
CA ASN A 138 -27.35 -21.54 -10.19
C ASN A 138 -26.70 -20.19 -10.56
N PRO A 139 -27.24 -19.43 -11.53
CA PRO A 139 -26.52 -18.32 -12.11
C PRO A 139 -26.23 -17.29 -11.05
N VAL A 140 -24.94 -16.96 -10.92
CA VAL A 140 -24.46 -15.87 -10.09
C VAL A 140 -25.38 -14.66 -10.25
N GLN A 141 -25.96 -14.18 -9.14
CA GLN A 141 -26.99 -13.18 -9.22
C GLN A 141 -26.38 -11.78 -9.35
N HIS A 142 -26.75 -11.09 -10.43
CA HIS A 142 -26.52 -9.66 -10.61
C HIS A 142 -27.45 -8.89 -9.67
N MET A 143 -27.00 -8.71 -8.43
CA MET A 143 -27.81 -8.14 -7.37
C MET A 143 -28.02 -6.64 -7.54
N ASN A 144 -27.04 -5.87 -8.01
CA ASN A 144 -27.17 -4.41 -8.17
C ASN A 144 -27.76 -3.72 -6.92
N VAL A 145 -27.23 -4.09 -5.75
CA VAL A 145 -27.67 -3.61 -4.45
C VAL A 145 -26.83 -2.40 -4.03
N VAL A 146 -27.48 -1.40 -3.45
CA VAL A 146 -26.82 -0.28 -2.77
C VAL A 146 -27.14 -0.35 -1.28
N VAL A 147 -26.14 -0.18 -0.43
CA VAL A 147 -26.30 -0.03 1.02
C VAL A 147 -25.68 1.30 1.44
N THR A 148 -26.51 2.22 1.93
CA THR A 148 -26.05 3.59 2.24
C THR A 148 -26.79 4.25 3.38
N GLY A 149 -26.11 5.17 4.10
CA GLY A 149 -26.69 5.96 5.18
C GLY A 149 -27.06 5.17 6.43
N MET A 150 -26.53 3.95 6.58
CA MET A 150 -26.77 3.08 7.73
C MET A 150 -25.67 3.28 8.79
N VAL A 151 -26.01 3.05 10.06
CA VAL A 151 -25.06 3.13 11.19
C VAL A 151 -25.14 1.84 12.00
N TRP A 152 -24.18 0.94 11.85
CA TRP A 152 -24.05 -0.21 12.75
C TRP A 152 -23.26 0.16 13.99
N ARG A 153 -23.84 -0.06 15.16
CA ARG A 153 -23.16 0.23 16.43
C ARG A 153 -23.45 -0.85 17.46
N TYR A 154 -22.50 -1.76 17.62
CA TYR A 154 -22.51 -2.69 18.76
C TYR A 154 -21.93 -2.02 20.01
N THR A 155 -22.11 -2.63 21.18
CA THR A 155 -21.53 -2.15 22.45
C THR A 155 -20.11 -2.66 22.69
N LYS A 156 -19.77 -3.79 22.06
CA LYS A 156 -18.44 -4.41 22.08
C LYS A 156 -18.33 -5.38 20.92
N ILE A 157 -17.10 -5.72 20.55
CA ILE A 157 -16.83 -6.79 19.59
C ILE A 157 -17.24 -8.13 20.20
N ILE A 158 -17.96 -8.91 19.41
CA ILE A 158 -18.31 -10.30 19.69
C ILE A 158 -17.89 -11.10 18.46
N ALA A 159 -17.09 -12.14 18.64
CA ALA A 159 -16.63 -12.99 17.54
C ALA A 159 -17.81 -13.50 16.70
N ASN A 160 -17.67 -13.49 15.37
CA ASN A 160 -18.70 -13.85 14.40
C ASN A 160 -19.95 -12.96 14.42
N ARG A 161 -19.91 -11.78 15.06
CA ARG A 161 -20.97 -10.78 14.97
C ARG A 161 -20.55 -9.66 14.01
N HIS A 162 -20.85 -9.86 12.73
CA HIS A 162 -20.54 -8.90 11.68
C HIS A 162 -21.63 -7.82 11.57
N CYS A 163 -21.31 -6.67 10.98
CA CYS A 163 -22.32 -5.64 10.70
C CYS A 163 -23.03 -5.93 9.37
N LEU A 164 -22.26 -6.14 8.30
CA LEU A 164 -22.76 -6.43 6.97
C LEU A 164 -21.97 -7.59 6.35
N THR A 165 -22.67 -8.60 5.87
CA THR A 165 -22.07 -9.71 5.09
C THR A 165 -22.60 -9.71 3.66
N VAL A 166 -21.71 -9.86 2.69
CA VAL A 166 -22.03 -10.07 1.28
C VAL A 166 -21.60 -11.48 0.89
N ARG A 167 -22.53 -12.26 0.34
CA ARG A 167 -22.29 -13.64 -0.12
C ARG A 167 -23.01 -13.88 -1.46
N ASN A 168 -22.42 -14.68 -2.35
CA ASN A 168 -23.00 -15.09 -3.63
C ASN A 168 -23.74 -13.96 -4.39
N SER A 169 -23.08 -12.80 -4.55
CA SER A 169 -23.69 -11.56 -5.05
C SER A 169 -22.74 -10.82 -5.97
N ARG A 170 -23.27 -10.22 -7.03
CA ARG A 170 -22.52 -9.28 -7.87
C ARG A 170 -23.06 -7.85 -7.82
N GLN A 171 -22.19 -6.89 -8.07
CA GLN A 171 -22.52 -5.47 -8.24
C GLN A 171 -23.15 -4.87 -6.97
N VAL A 172 -22.49 -5.05 -5.82
CA VAL A 172 -22.93 -4.46 -4.55
C VAL A 172 -22.11 -3.21 -4.25
N ALA A 173 -22.76 -2.10 -3.94
CA ALA A 173 -22.13 -0.85 -3.52
C ALA A 173 -22.49 -0.52 -2.07
N ILE A 174 -21.47 -0.27 -1.24
CA ILE A 174 -21.60 0.00 0.19
C ILE A 174 -20.89 1.32 0.48
N TYR A 175 -21.65 2.38 0.75
CA TYR A 175 -21.07 3.72 0.94
C TYR A 175 -21.84 4.64 1.88
N ASP A 176 -21.15 5.64 2.43
CA ASP A 176 -21.70 6.59 3.41
C ASP A 176 -22.35 5.90 4.63
N ASN A 177 -21.73 4.80 5.10
CA ASN A 177 -22.15 4.09 6.30
C ASN A 177 -21.15 4.25 7.44
N GLU A 178 -21.61 3.99 8.67
CA GLU A 178 -20.76 3.89 9.86
C GLU A 178 -20.82 2.47 10.44
N PHE A 179 -19.66 1.92 10.79
CA PHE A 179 -19.53 0.60 11.41
C PHE A 179 -18.74 0.72 12.71
N THR A 180 -19.33 0.34 13.84
CA THR A 180 -18.67 0.41 15.16
C THR A 180 -18.80 -0.91 15.91
N PHE A 181 -17.67 -1.42 16.42
CA PHE A 181 -17.60 -2.61 17.27
C PHE A 181 -18.08 -3.92 16.60
N GLY A 182 -18.15 -3.98 15.27
CA GLY A 182 -18.36 -5.23 14.55
C GLY A 182 -17.12 -6.11 14.61
N ASP A 183 -17.30 -7.44 14.62
CA ASP A 183 -16.17 -8.32 14.31
C ASP A 183 -15.61 -7.94 12.94
N TYR A 184 -16.50 -7.93 11.95
CA TYR A 184 -16.26 -7.31 10.65
C TYR A 184 -17.27 -6.19 10.41
N GLY A 185 -16.81 -5.06 9.86
CA GLY A 185 -17.71 -4.01 9.40
C GLY A 185 -18.39 -4.46 8.11
N VAL A 186 -17.59 -4.80 7.10
CA VAL A 186 -18.04 -5.46 5.87
C VAL A 186 -17.28 -6.77 5.70
N ASN A 187 -18.04 -7.86 5.57
CA ASN A 187 -17.53 -9.20 5.34
C ASN A 187 -17.95 -9.70 3.95
N ILE A 188 -17.00 -9.85 3.03
CA ILE A 188 -17.21 -10.43 1.70
C ILE A 188 -16.83 -11.90 1.80
N ALA A 189 -17.82 -12.75 2.03
CA ALA A 189 -17.61 -14.16 2.37
C ALA A 189 -18.02 -15.06 1.21
N ALA A 190 -17.02 -15.69 0.58
CA ALA A 190 -17.29 -16.77 -0.36
C ALA A 190 -17.86 -17.99 0.39
N PRO A 191 -19.01 -18.53 -0.03
CA PRO A 191 -19.45 -19.82 0.51
C PRO A 191 -18.45 -20.92 0.12
N LEU A 192 -18.35 -21.97 0.94
CA LEU A 192 -17.52 -23.13 0.62
C LEU A 192 -17.97 -23.74 -0.71
N GLY A 193 -17.03 -23.99 -1.63
CA GLY A 193 -17.34 -24.53 -2.96
C GLY A 193 -18.02 -23.53 -3.90
N ALA A 194 -17.97 -22.23 -3.58
CA ALA A 194 -18.48 -21.18 -4.44
C ALA A 194 -17.90 -21.25 -5.86
N ALA A 195 -18.74 -20.99 -6.86
CA ALA A 195 -18.31 -20.89 -8.25
C ALA A 195 -17.35 -19.70 -8.46
N PHE A 196 -16.48 -19.84 -9.44
CA PHE A 196 -15.56 -18.80 -9.89
C PHE A 196 -16.30 -17.48 -10.11
N HIS A 197 -15.78 -16.40 -9.53
CA HIS A 197 -16.33 -15.04 -9.61
C HIS A 197 -17.81 -14.92 -9.17
N SER A 198 -18.29 -15.78 -8.27
CA SER A 198 -19.65 -15.66 -7.70
C SER A 198 -19.85 -14.42 -6.82
N LEU A 199 -18.76 -13.80 -6.38
CA LEU A 199 -18.70 -12.51 -5.70
C LEU A 199 -17.87 -11.55 -6.54
N ALA A 200 -18.51 -10.65 -7.28
CA ALA A 200 -17.82 -9.75 -8.21
C ALA A 200 -18.37 -8.33 -8.22
N GLY A 201 -17.52 -7.34 -8.47
CA GLY A 201 -17.95 -5.94 -8.57
C GLY A 201 -18.43 -5.37 -7.23
N ILE A 202 -17.79 -5.78 -6.13
CA ILE A 202 -18.12 -5.31 -4.78
C ILE A 202 -17.34 -4.04 -4.50
N ARG A 203 -18.05 -2.96 -4.18
CA ARG A 203 -17.47 -1.63 -3.94
C ARG A 203 -17.78 -1.16 -2.52
N VAL A 204 -16.74 -0.92 -1.73
CA VAL A 204 -16.83 -0.38 -0.36
C VAL A 204 -16.12 0.97 -0.33
N PHE A 205 -16.87 2.07 -0.26
CA PHE A 205 -16.28 3.40 -0.38
C PHE A 205 -16.93 4.47 0.49
N SER A 206 -16.17 5.50 0.87
CA SER A 206 -16.67 6.62 1.70
C SER A 206 -17.34 6.20 3.02
N ASN A 207 -16.96 5.07 3.60
CA ASN A 207 -17.49 4.62 4.89
C ASN A 207 -16.55 5.01 6.04
N LYS A 208 -17.12 5.09 7.25
CA LYS A 208 -16.37 5.21 8.50
C LYS A 208 -16.42 3.89 9.26
N PHE A 209 -15.26 3.40 9.68
CA PHE A 209 -15.14 2.21 10.53
C PHE A 209 -14.45 2.59 11.83
N GLU A 210 -14.95 2.08 12.95
CA GLU A 210 -14.44 2.40 14.28
C GLU A 210 -14.41 1.15 15.18
N THR A 211 -13.22 0.76 15.62
CA THR A 211 -13.05 -0.36 16.56
C THR A 211 -13.66 -1.69 16.10
N CYS A 212 -13.47 -2.07 14.84
CA CYS A 212 -13.80 -3.42 14.35
C CYS A 212 -12.59 -4.38 14.47
N THR A 213 -12.80 -5.70 14.50
CA THR A 213 -11.67 -6.66 14.41
C THR A 213 -10.96 -6.51 13.07
N LYS A 214 -11.72 -6.71 11.98
CA LYS A 214 -11.33 -6.39 10.60
C LYS A 214 -12.44 -5.58 9.93
N PRO A 215 -12.30 -4.25 9.86
CA PRO A 215 -13.27 -3.35 9.24
C PRO A 215 -13.77 -3.83 7.87
N ILE A 216 -12.86 -4.24 7.00
CA ILE A 216 -13.17 -4.78 5.68
C ILE A 216 -12.43 -6.10 5.52
N ASN A 217 -13.19 -7.17 5.31
CA ASN A 217 -12.70 -8.53 5.15
C ASN A 217 -13.21 -9.14 3.84
N GLY A 218 -12.34 -9.79 3.07
CA GLY A 218 -12.73 -10.66 1.97
C GLY A 218 -11.87 -11.92 1.90
N SER A 219 -12.43 -13.05 2.35
CA SER A 219 -11.75 -14.36 2.34
C SER A 219 -12.48 -15.33 1.45
N ASP A 220 -11.73 -15.98 0.58
CA ASP A 220 -12.07 -17.28 0.04
C ASP A 220 -11.22 -18.37 0.73
N SER A 221 -11.66 -19.62 0.61
CA SER A 221 -10.89 -20.83 0.96
C SER A 221 -10.37 -21.57 -0.28
N ASN A 222 -10.83 -21.21 -1.48
CA ASN A 222 -10.45 -21.83 -2.76
C ASN A 222 -9.07 -21.36 -3.27
N LEU A 223 -8.40 -22.18 -4.08
CA LEU A 223 -7.20 -21.74 -4.79
C LEU A 223 -7.51 -20.55 -5.72
N TRP A 224 -6.55 -19.65 -5.93
CA TRP A 224 -6.75 -18.40 -6.70
C TRP A 224 -7.34 -18.59 -8.11
N LYS A 225 -7.03 -19.70 -8.79
CA LYS A 225 -7.55 -20.02 -10.13
C LYS A 225 -9.06 -20.30 -10.14
N ASP A 226 -9.61 -20.59 -8.96
CA ASP A 226 -11.01 -20.89 -8.70
C ASP A 226 -11.59 -19.85 -7.69
N ALA A 227 -10.98 -18.66 -7.62
CA ALA A 227 -11.39 -17.61 -6.70
C ALA A 227 -12.85 -17.22 -6.94
N ALA A 228 -13.66 -17.35 -5.91
CA ALA A 228 -15.04 -16.92 -5.91
C ALA A 228 -15.16 -15.40 -5.81
N ILE A 229 -14.20 -14.74 -5.16
CA ILE A 229 -14.15 -13.28 -4.98
C ILE A 229 -13.32 -12.63 -6.09
N SER A 230 -13.88 -11.61 -6.73
CA SER A 230 -13.27 -10.89 -7.85
C SER A 230 -13.71 -9.43 -7.92
N ASP A 231 -12.97 -8.63 -8.68
CA ASP A 231 -13.31 -7.24 -9.04
C ASP A 231 -13.79 -6.39 -7.85
N CYS A 232 -13.04 -6.45 -6.75
CA CYS A 232 -13.36 -5.73 -5.53
C CYS A 232 -12.69 -4.36 -5.52
N MET A 233 -13.39 -3.34 -5.01
CA MET A 233 -12.85 -1.99 -4.85
C MET A 233 -13.10 -1.47 -3.44
N VAL A 234 -12.04 -1.00 -2.78
CA VAL A 234 -12.08 -0.40 -1.44
C VAL A 234 -11.50 1.00 -1.53
N THR A 235 -12.35 2.04 -1.51
CA THR A 235 -11.92 3.40 -1.88
C THR A 235 -12.34 4.47 -0.87
N GLY A 236 -11.43 5.35 -0.45
CA GLY A 236 -11.80 6.56 0.29
C GLY A 236 -12.44 6.31 1.66
N ASN A 237 -12.20 5.16 2.30
CA ASN A 237 -12.75 4.87 3.62
C ASN A 237 -11.87 5.45 4.73
N MET A 238 -12.50 5.83 5.85
CA MET A 238 -11.82 6.23 7.08
C MET A 238 -11.93 5.11 8.11
N ILE A 239 -10.79 4.55 8.53
CA ILE A 239 -10.75 3.40 9.43
C ILE A 239 -9.98 3.76 10.71
N LEU A 240 -10.67 3.73 11.84
CA LEU A 240 -10.16 4.11 13.15
C LEU A 240 -10.12 2.89 14.07
N GLY A 241 -8.93 2.53 14.53
CA GLY A 241 -8.78 1.58 15.63
C GLY A 241 -9.16 0.12 15.33
N ALA A 242 -8.86 -0.37 14.13
CA ALA A 242 -9.00 -1.78 13.80
C ALA A 242 -8.16 -2.66 14.75
N GLN A 243 -8.72 -3.73 15.33
CA GLN A 243 -8.00 -4.56 16.31
C GLN A 243 -6.97 -5.51 15.67
N VAL A 244 -7.15 -5.91 14.41
CA VAL A 244 -6.22 -6.83 13.73
C VAL A 244 -5.69 -6.17 12.47
N THR A 245 -6.46 -6.22 11.38
CA THR A 245 -6.06 -5.65 10.08
C THR A 245 -7.17 -4.76 9.54
N ASN A 246 -6.84 -3.57 9.01
CA ASN A 246 -7.87 -2.61 8.56
C ASN A 246 -8.59 -3.10 7.31
N ILE A 247 -7.82 -3.52 6.31
CA ILE A 247 -8.30 -4.07 5.04
C ILE A 247 -7.60 -5.40 4.82
N TRP A 248 -8.37 -6.48 4.83
CA TRP A 248 -7.85 -7.83 4.70
C TRP A 248 -8.52 -8.53 3.53
N PHE A 249 -7.74 -9.02 2.58
CA PHE A 249 -8.22 -9.90 1.51
C PHE A 249 -7.31 -11.11 1.32
N GLN A 250 -7.91 -12.23 0.93
CA GLN A 250 -7.18 -13.42 0.55
C GLN A 250 -7.92 -14.15 -0.57
N GLN A 251 -7.17 -14.65 -1.57
CA GLN A 251 -7.67 -15.42 -2.69
C GLN A 251 -8.71 -14.65 -3.52
N VAL A 252 -8.33 -13.44 -3.96
CA VAL A 252 -9.16 -12.56 -4.79
C VAL A 252 -8.57 -12.41 -6.18
N ASP A 253 -9.40 -12.40 -7.22
CA ASP A 253 -9.01 -12.07 -8.59
C ASP A 253 -9.46 -10.65 -8.96
N GLY A 254 -8.55 -9.68 -8.85
CA GLY A 254 -8.83 -8.26 -9.04
C GLY A 254 -9.25 -7.57 -7.75
N ILE A 255 -8.33 -6.78 -7.18
CA ILE A 255 -8.61 -5.96 -5.98
C ILE A 255 -7.95 -4.59 -6.10
N GLN A 256 -8.73 -3.54 -5.86
CA GLN A 256 -8.25 -2.16 -5.81
C GLN A 256 -8.45 -1.58 -4.41
N VAL A 257 -7.39 -1.02 -3.81
CA VAL A 257 -7.41 -0.35 -2.51
C VAL A 257 -6.87 1.07 -2.66
N LEU A 258 -7.77 2.05 -2.73
CA LEU A 258 -7.45 3.40 -3.22
C LEU A 258 -7.82 4.49 -2.20
N GLY A 259 -6.91 5.42 -1.87
CA GLY A 259 -7.27 6.64 -1.14
C GLY A 259 -7.83 6.44 0.28
N ASN A 260 -7.63 5.28 0.91
CA ASN A 260 -8.14 5.00 2.25
C ASN A 260 -7.21 5.63 3.30
N THR A 261 -7.79 6.01 4.45
CA THR A 261 -7.03 6.51 5.59
C THR A 261 -7.24 5.60 6.79
N THR A 262 -6.14 5.06 7.35
CA THR A 262 -6.18 4.11 8.47
C THR A 262 -5.41 4.63 9.66
N PHE A 263 -6.00 4.57 10.85
CA PHE A 263 -5.35 4.90 12.11
C PHE A 263 -5.36 3.69 13.05
N MET A 264 -4.29 3.54 13.82
CA MET A 264 -4.28 2.69 15.01
C MET A 264 -5.13 3.33 16.11
N THR A 265 -5.65 2.50 17.02
CA THR A 265 -6.20 2.98 18.28
C THR A 265 -5.05 3.63 19.04
N GLY A 266 -5.08 4.96 19.18
CA GLY A 266 -3.98 5.72 19.79
C GLY A 266 -3.72 5.30 21.25
N TYR A 267 -2.63 5.85 21.80
CA TYR A 267 -2.21 5.75 23.19
C TYR A 267 -3.40 5.94 24.15
N LEU A 268 -3.99 4.86 24.66
CA LEU A 268 -4.66 4.96 25.95
C LEU A 268 -3.54 5.23 26.96
N SER A 269 -3.73 6.26 27.78
CA SER A 269 -2.79 6.68 28.81
C SER A 269 -2.25 5.46 29.54
N LYS A 270 -0.91 5.37 29.68
CA LYS A 270 -0.17 4.37 30.47
C LYS A 270 -0.73 4.08 31.88
N ASN A 271 -1.69 4.87 32.35
CA ASN A 271 -2.14 4.92 33.73
C ASN A 271 -3.60 4.49 33.95
N ASP A 272 -4.44 4.27 32.91
CA ASP A 272 -5.90 4.15 33.15
C ASP A 272 -6.61 2.85 32.70
N ASP A 273 -5.95 1.88 32.06
CA ASP A 273 -6.51 0.54 31.82
C ASP A 273 -5.40 -0.40 31.32
N PRO A 274 -5.42 -1.73 31.56
CA PRO A 274 -4.55 -2.63 30.81
C PRO A 274 -4.75 -2.37 29.32
N LEU A 275 -3.64 -2.26 28.56
CA LEU A 275 -3.64 -2.06 27.10
C LEU A 275 -4.81 -2.83 26.48
N PRO A 276 -5.74 -2.17 25.74
CA PRO A 276 -6.87 -2.88 25.14
C PRO A 276 -6.33 -4.07 24.37
N ALA A 277 -6.92 -5.25 24.56
CA ALA A 277 -6.48 -6.48 23.90
C ALA A 277 -6.26 -6.30 22.38
N GLY A 278 -6.97 -5.35 21.76
CA GLY A 278 -6.81 -4.97 20.36
C GLY A 278 -5.45 -4.39 19.96
N LEU A 279 -4.66 -3.79 20.87
CA LEU A 279 -3.30 -3.32 20.56
C LEU A 279 -2.33 -4.50 20.39
N LEU A 280 -2.51 -5.57 21.18
CA LEU A 280 -1.68 -6.78 21.11
C LEU A 280 -1.95 -7.59 19.85
N SER A 281 -3.17 -7.52 19.31
CA SER A 281 -3.55 -8.24 18.09
C SER A 281 -3.37 -7.42 16.81
N LYS A 282 -3.02 -6.13 16.89
CA LYS A 282 -2.85 -5.28 15.70
C LYS A 282 -1.74 -5.83 14.81
N GLU A 283 -2.07 -6.04 13.55
CA GLU A 283 -1.17 -6.52 12.50
C GLU A 283 -1.00 -5.42 11.44
N HIS A 284 -1.70 -5.50 10.32
CA HIS A 284 -1.42 -4.68 9.14
C HIS A 284 -2.44 -3.55 8.95
N SER A 285 -2.10 -2.54 8.16
CA SER A 285 -3.15 -1.68 7.60
C SER A 285 -3.83 -2.40 6.43
N ILE A 286 -3.04 -2.92 5.49
CA ILE A 286 -3.54 -3.67 4.33
C ILE A 286 -2.84 -5.03 4.28
N TYR A 287 -3.62 -6.11 4.24
CA TYR A 287 -3.15 -7.46 3.95
C TYR A 287 -3.83 -7.97 2.68
N ILE A 288 -3.04 -8.45 1.72
CA ILE A 288 -3.55 -9.15 0.53
C ILE A 288 -2.78 -10.46 0.33
N GLY A 289 -3.47 -11.59 0.49
CA GLY A 289 -2.90 -12.94 0.35
C GLY A 289 -3.35 -13.67 -0.90
N SER A 290 -2.48 -14.43 -1.57
CA SER A 290 -2.77 -15.35 -2.69
C SER A 290 -3.76 -14.79 -3.73
N SER A 291 -3.61 -13.52 -4.09
CA SER A 291 -4.54 -12.77 -4.94
C SER A 291 -3.87 -12.32 -6.24
N ASN A 292 -4.66 -12.00 -7.26
CA ASN A 292 -4.21 -11.52 -8.57
C ASN A 292 -4.77 -10.13 -8.89
N GLY A 293 -4.12 -9.38 -9.76
CA GLY A 293 -4.58 -8.04 -10.18
C GLY A 293 -4.70 -7.07 -9.00
N VAL A 294 -3.65 -6.99 -8.17
CA VAL A 294 -3.65 -6.21 -6.92
C VAL A 294 -3.18 -4.78 -7.17
N GLN A 295 -4.03 -3.80 -6.91
CA GLN A 295 -3.71 -2.37 -6.99
C GLN A 295 -3.93 -1.69 -5.64
N ILE A 296 -2.89 -1.05 -5.12
CA ILE A 296 -2.92 -0.32 -3.84
C ILE A 296 -2.32 1.07 -4.06
N HIS A 297 -3.15 2.11 -4.03
CA HIS A 297 -2.71 3.44 -4.44
C HIS A 297 -3.22 4.58 -3.56
N GLY A 298 -2.35 5.54 -3.24
CA GLY A 298 -2.76 6.80 -2.61
C GLY A 298 -3.31 6.68 -1.19
N ASN A 299 -3.00 5.60 -0.45
CA ASN A 299 -3.51 5.39 0.90
C ASN A 299 -2.65 6.09 1.97
N ASN A 300 -3.27 6.56 3.05
CA ASN A 300 -2.60 7.10 4.23
C ASN A 300 -2.69 6.10 5.39
N LEU A 301 -1.57 5.46 5.72
CA LEU A 301 -1.51 4.29 6.59
C LEU A 301 -0.69 4.60 7.85
N PHE A 302 -1.36 4.83 8.98
CA PHE A 302 -0.71 5.22 10.24
C PHE A 302 -0.61 4.07 11.22
N GLU A 303 0.60 3.87 11.75
CA GLU A 303 0.92 3.09 12.95
C GLU A 303 0.46 1.62 12.87
N ALA A 304 0.82 0.91 11.80
CA ALA A 304 0.58 -0.53 11.74
C ALA A 304 1.36 -1.27 12.84
N GLY A 305 0.77 -2.32 13.42
CA GLY A 305 1.44 -3.17 14.41
C GLY A 305 2.60 -3.95 13.78
N LEU A 306 2.38 -4.50 12.59
CA LEU A 306 3.39 -5.14 11.75
C LEU A 306 3.61 -4.25 10.51
N GLU A 307 3.69 -4.81 9.31
CA GLU A 307 3.83 -4.03 8.08
C GLU A 307 2.58 -3.18 7.78
N SER A 308 2.75 -1.97 7.21
CA SER A 308 1.59 -1.18 6.73
C SER A 308 0.89 -1.91 5.58
N ILE A 309 1.66 -2.42 4.62
CA ILE A 309 1.16 -3.22 3.50
C ILE A 309 1.89 -4.55 3.50
N TYR A 310 1.15 -5.63 3.66
CA TYR A 310 1.68 -6.98 3.56
C TYR A 310 1.01 -7.74 2.42
N LEU A 311 1.82 -8.11 1.43
CA LEU A 311 1.42 -8.89 0.28
C LEU A 311 2.04 -10.27 0.39
N ASP A 312 1.21 -11.29 0.34
CA ASP A 312 1.65 -12.66 0.57
C ASP A 312 1.20 -13.57 -0.57
N ASN A 313 2.12 -13.97 -1.45
CA ASN A 313 1.80 -14.69 -2.68
C ASN A 313 0.84 -13.93 -3.61
N ALA A 314 0.94 -12.61 -3.63
CA ALA A 314 0.18 -11.76 -4.55
C ALA A 314 0.82 -11.71 -5.95
N ARG A 315 -0.02 -11.52 -6.98
CA ARG A 315 0.34 -11.46 -8.41
C ARG A 315 -0.25 -10.20 -9.06
N GLY A 316 0.43 -9.69 -10.09
CA GLY A 316 0.02 -8.47 -10.78
C GLY A 316 -0.07 -7.30 -9.81
N VAL A 317 1.02 -7.07 -9.07
CA VAL A 317 1.07 -6.17 -7.92
C VAL A 317 1.44 -4.77 -8.38
N ASN A 318 0.63 -3.78 -8.03
CA ASN A 318 0.94 -2.37 -8.18
C ASN A 318 0.65 -1.62 -6.87
N VAL A 319 1.70 -1.24 -6.14
CA VAL A 319 1.65 -0.50 -4.87
C VAL A 319 2.30 0.86 -5.06
N THR A 320 1.50 1.91 -5.24
CA THR A 320 2.00 3.23 -5.63
C THR A 320 1.49 4.37 -4.77
N ASP A 321 2.32 5.40 -4.56
CA ASP A 321 1.91 6.67 -3.97
C ASP A 321 1.25 6.55 -2.57
N ASN A 322 1.57 5.51 -1.81
CA ASN A 322 1.06 5.33 -0.45
C ASN A 322 1.95 6.05 0.56
N TRP A 323 1.35 6.62 1.61
CA TRP A 323 2.06 7.13 2.77
C TRP A 323 1.94 6.17 3.94
N CYS A 324 3.03 5.45 4.25
CA CYS A 324 3.14 4.55 5.39
C CYS A 324 3.88 5.26 6.52
N ALA A 325 3.18 5.61 7.61
CA ALA A 325 3.77 6.28 8.76
C ALA A 325 3.85 5.31 9.94
N ARG A 326 5.05 5.18 10.51
CA ARG A 326 5.34 4.38 11.71
C ARG A 326 4.92 2.90 11.62
N PRO A 327 5.17 2.17 10.54
CA PRO A 327 4.91 0.73 10.50
C PRO A 327 5.79 -0.03 11.50
N GLY A 328 5.30 -1.18 11.96
CA GLY A 328 6.01 -2.10 12.84
C GLY A 328 6.01 -1.65 14.29
N GLN A 329 4.87 -1.17 14.80
CA GLN A 329 4.76 -0.72 16.19
C GLN A 329 4.73 -1.84 17.23
N LYS A 330 4.27 -3.03 16.84
CA LYS A 330 4.21 -4.23 17.69
C LYS A 330 5.50 -5.05 17.59
N ASP A 331 6.05 -5.22 16.39
CA ASP A 331 7.31 -5.93 16.13
C ASP A 331 8.14 -5.18 15.08
N LEU A 332 9.46 -5.41 15.04
CA LEU A 332 10.34 -4.78 14.06
C LEU A 332 10.00 -5.26 12.64
N ARG A 333 9.31 -4.42 11.87
CA ARG A 333 8.77 -4.75 10.55
C ARG A 333 9.00 -3.65 9.53
N SER A 334 8.92 -4.04 8.27
CA SER A 334 9.11 -3.14 7.14
C SER A 334 7.83 -2.36 6.84
N GLY A 335 7.92 -1.25 6.10
CA GLY A 335 6.74 -0.50 5.70
C GLY A 335 5.87 -1.27 4.72
N ILE A 336 6.49 -1.81 3.68
CA ILE A 336 5.85 -2.63 2.66
C ILE A 336 6.62 -3.93 2.56
N LYS A 337 5.93 -5.07 2.64
CA LYS A 337 6.53 -6.38 2.42
C LYS A 337 5.78 -7.14 1.35
N VAL A 338 6.54 -7.70 0.41
CA VAL A 338 6.03 -8.58 -0.63
C VAL A 338 6.71 -9.93 -0.50
N LEU A 339 5.96 -10.91 0.02
CA LEU A 339 6.40 -12.28 0.28
C LEU A 339 5.88 -13.22 -0.82
N ARG A 340 6.65 -14.27 -1.12
CA ARG A 340 6.23 -15.37 -2.02
C ARG A 340 5.81 -14.88 -3.41
N LEU A 341 6.57 -13.94 -3.97
CA LEU A 341 6.32 -13.32 -5.27
C LEU A 341 5.88 -14.34 -6.34
N GLY A 342 4.74 -14.13 -7.00
CA GLY A 342 4.41 -14.90 -8.20
C GLY A 342 5.22 -14.45 -9.43
N THR A 343 5.00 -15.09 -10.57
CA THR A 343 5.68 -14.79 -11.85
C THR A 343 5.19 -13.52 -12.56
N ALA A 344 4.28 -12.78 -11.94
CA ALA A 344 3.62 -11.61 -12.52
C ALA A 344 4.38 -10.31 -12.20
N GLU A 345 4.03 -9.24 -12.93
CA GLU A 345 4.58 -7.89 -12.73
C GLU A 345 4.43 -7.42 -11.27
N ILE A 346 5.50 -6.79 -10.77
CA ILE A 346 5.57 -6.19 -9.44
C ILE A 346 6.03 -4.75 -9.59
N VAL A 347 5.16 -3.83 -9.21
CA VAL A 347 5.46 -2.41 -9.07
C VAL A 347 5.21 -2.03 -7.62
N VAL A 348 6.26 -1.55 -6.94
CA VAL A 348 6.15 -0.92 -5.62
C VAL A 348 6.88 0.41 -5.74
N ALA A 349 6.19 1.48 -6.13
CA ALA A 349 6.86 2.72 -6.53
C ALA A 349 6.26 3.97 -5.87
N ASN A 350 7.04 5.04 -5.76
CA ASN A 350 6.58 6.35 -5.25
C ASN A 350 5.96 6.33 -3.84
N ASN A 351 6.21 5.30 -3.01
CA ASN A 351 5.66 5.26 -1.66
C ASN A 351 6.53 6.10 -0.70
N ARG A 352 5.88 6.85 0.19
CA ARG A 352 6.54 7.55 1.28
C ARG A 352 6.43 6.70 2.54
N ILE A 353 7.55 6.17 3.02
CA ILE A 353 7.61 5.40 4.25
C ILE A 353 8.34 6.23 5.30
N THR A 354 7.68 6.52 6.41
CA THR A 354 8.21 7.40 7.47
C THR A 354 8.29 6.62 8.76
N LEU A 355 9.47 6.54 9.34
CA LEU A 355 9.79 5.87 10.60
C LEU A 355 9.41 4.37 10.63
N PRO A 356 9.78 3.57 9.61
CA PRO A 356 9.61 2.13 9.73
C PRO A 356 10.55 1.59 10.80
N THR A 357 10.13 0.55 11.52
CA THR A 357 10.97 -0.06 12.55
C THR A 357 12.02 -1.04 11.99
N ARG A 358 12.00 -1.36 10.67
CA ARG A 358 13.02 -2.20 10.02
C ARG A 358 13.47 -1.75 8.62
N HIS A 359 12.67 -1.95 7.57
CA HIS A 359 13.03 -1.53 6.20
C HIS A 359 11.90 -0.70 5.59
N GLY A 360 12.19 0.03 4.53
CA GLY A 360 11.17 0.72 3.73
C GLY A 360 10.31 -0.32 3.00
N VAL A 361 10.91 -0.92 1.98
CA VAL A 361 10.33 -1.98 1.16
C VAL A 361 11.14 -3.26 1.35
N GLU A 362 10.47 -4.40 1.45
CA GLU A 362 11.07 -5.71 1.67
C GLU A 362 10.51 -6.73 0.67
N LEU A 363 11.37 -7.36 -0.13
CA LEU A 363 11.02 -8.40 -1.10
C LEU A 363 11.58 -9.75 -0.68
N TRP A 364 10.73 -10.77 -0.60
CA TRP A 364 11.09 -12.14 -0.21
C TRP A 364 10.58 -13.16 -1.23
N SER A 365 11.44 -14.11 -1.58
CA SER A 365 11.01 -15.40 -2.14
C SER A 365 11.03 -16.45 -1.04
N VAL A 366 10.30 -17.55 -1.23
CA VAL A 366 10.45 -18.74 -0.39
C VAL A 366 11.25 -19.77 -1.20
N PRO A 367 12.44 -20.18 -0.71
CA PRO A 367 13.23 -21.22 -1.35
C PRO A 367 12.39 -22.49 -1.59
N GLY A 368 12.51 -23.11 -2.77
CA GLY A 368 11.86 -24.39 -3.07
C GLY A 368 10.40 -24.31 -3.54
N THR A 369 9.80 -23.12 -3.66
CA THR A 369 8.53 -22.98 -4.39
C THR A 369 8.83 -22.90 -5.89
N THR A 370 8.45 -23.95 -6.65
CA THR A 370 8.68 -24.11 -8.10
C THR A 370 7.82 -23.19 -8.98
N ASP A 371 7.42 -22.02 -8.48
CA ASP A 371 6.90 -20.99 -9.39
C ASP A 371 8.10 -20.49 -10.20
N ASP A 372 8.11 -20.82 -11.50
CA ASP A 372 9.17 -20.58 -12.48
C ASP A 372 9.41 -19.08 -12.69
N ARG A 373 10.24 -18.48 -11.83
CA ARG A 373 10.49 -17.02 -11.74
C ARG A 373 11.65 -16.53 -12.60
N SER A 374 12.31 -17.42 -13.36
CA SER A 374 13.51 -17.07 -14.13
C SER A 374 13.21 -16.17 -15.34
N THR A 375 11.93 -16.00 -15.70
CA THR A 375 11.49 -15.34 -16.94
C THR A 375 10.49 -14.18 -16.74
N GLY A 376 10.13 -13.84 -15.49
CA GLY A 376 9.21 -12.73 -15.19
C GLY A 376 9.81 -11.34 -15.47
N PRO A 377 8.99 -10.29 -15.58
CA PRO A 377 9.48 -8.91 -15.71
C PRO A 377 10.22 -8.47 -14.43
N THR A 378 11.22 -7.60 -14.60
CA THR A 378 11.94 -6.94 -13.50
C THR A 378 10.97 -6.18 -12.59
N PRO A 379 10.98 -6.42 -11.26
CA PRO A 379 10.21 -5.60 -10.33
C PRO A 379 10.63 -4.12 -10.41
N ASN A 380 9.67 -3.21 -10.48
CA ASN A 380 9.89 -1.79 -10.43
C ASN A 380 9.71 -1.29 -8.99
N LEU A 381 10.80 -0.83 -8.37
CA LEU A 381 10.86 -0.29 -7.01
C LEU A 381 11.24 1.19 -6.97
N THR A 382 11.06 1.90 -8.10
CA THR A 382 11.49 3.29 -8.27
C THR A 382 10.70 4.27 -7.39
N GLY A 383 11.25 5.45 -7.12
CA GLY A 383 10.48 6.54 -6.50
C GLY A 383 10.13 6.41 -5.00
N ASN A 384 10.38 5.26 -4.35
CA ASN A 384 10.13 5.13 -2.91
C ASN A 384 11.07 6.01 -2.08
N VAL A 385 10.53 6.67 -1.06
CA VAL A 385 11.28 7.47 -0.11
C VAL A 385 11.08 6.89 1.28
N ASN A 386 12.18 6.64 2.00
CA ASN A 386 12.14 6.26 3.40
C ASN A 386 12.62 7.43 4.26
N ARG A 387 12.12 7.60 5.48
CA ARG A 387 12.71 8.47 6.51
C ARG A 387 12.89 7.65 7.78
N TYR A 388 14.14 7.39 8.14
CA TYR A 388 14.49 6.62 9.33
C TYR A 388 14.80 7.52 10.53
N GLU A 389 14.55 7.03 11.74
CA GLU A 389 15.02 7.60 13.01
C GLU A 389 15.35 6.45 13.95
N ALA A 390 16.58 6.42 14.46
CA ALA A 390 17.07 5.31 15.29
C ALA A 390 16.45 5.28 16.68
N ASP A 391 16.10 6.47 17.18
CA ASP A 391 15.59 6.70 18.52
C ASP A 391 14.17 7.21 18.42
N THR A 392 13.23 6.37 17.97
CA THR A 392 11.81 6.73 18.04
C THR A 392 11.29 6.48 19.46
N PRO A 393 11.00 7.50 20.28
CA PRO A 393 10.48 7.33 21.65
C PRO A 393 9.05 6.72 21.67
N THR A 394 8.50 6.38 20.51
CA THR A 394 7.11 5.97 20.29
C THR A 394 6.96 4.51 19.86
N TYR A 395 8.04 3.74 19.70
CA TYR A 395 7.96 2.31 19.37
C TYR A 395 7.45 1.47 20.55
N TRP A 396 6.36 0.71 20.36
CA TRP A 396 5.71 -0.04 21.45
C TRP A 396 6.19 -1.49 21.62
N GLY A 397 6.84 -2.07 20.61
CA GLY A 397 7.18 -3.50 20.60
C GLY A 397 7.90 -4.04 21.85
N PRO A 398 8.85 -3.32 22.48
CA PRO A 398 9.51 -3.76 23.70
C PRO A 398 8.56 -3.95 24.89
N SER A 399 7.39 -3.32 24.86
CA SER A 399 6.34 -3.47 25.87
C SER A 399 5.23 -4.46 25.50
N LEU A 400 5.18 -4.91 24.23
CA LEU A 400 4.10 -5.74 23.69
C LEU A 400 4.50 -7.20 23.47
N ILE A 401 5.80 -7.50 23.29
CA ILE A 401 6.30 -8.85 22.96
C ILE A 401 7.39 -9.27 23.96
N THR A 402 7.35 -10.56 24.35
CA THR A 402 8.38 -11.20 25.19
C THR A 402 8.94 -12.44 24.46
N PRO A 403 10.28 -12.57 24.28
CA PRO A 403 11.30 -11.59 24.66
C PRO A 403 11.18 -10.30 23.83
N ALA A 404 11.58 -9.17 24.42
CA ALA A 404 11.52 -7.89 23.75
C ALA A 404 12.30 -7.95 22.42
N PRO A 405 11.78 -7.36 21.34
CA PRO A 405 12.52 -7.23 20.09
C PRO A 405 13.81 -6.43 20.30
N PRO A 406 14.82 -6.61 19.42
CA PRO A 406 16.03 -5.79 19.44
C PRO A 406 15.71 -4.28 19.43
N ALA A 407 16.66 -3.47 19.88
CA ALA A 407 16.53 -2.03 19.74
C ALA A 407 16.52 -1.65 18.25
N ILE A 408 15.67 -0.70 17.85
CA ILE A 408 15.60 -0.21 16.45
C ILE A 408 17.00 0.21 15.95
N GLY A 409 17.77 0.93 16.77
CA GLY A 409 19.13 1.35 16.45
C GLY A 409 20.17 0.22 16.33
N SER A 410 19.86 -1.00 16.77
CA SER A 410 20.78 -2.15 16.71
C SER A 410 20.66 -3.00 15.45
N ILE A 411 19.63 -2.76 14.63
CA ILE A 411 19.42 -3.50 13.37
C ILE A 411 19.84 -2.65 12.17
N THR A 412 20.11 -3.32 11.04
CA THR A 412 20.35 -2.63 9.78
C THR A 412 19.03 -2.17 9.18
N HIS A 413 18.97 -0.91 8.76
CA HIS A 413 17.86 -0.33 8.02
C HIS A 413 18.20 -0.23 6.53
N ALA A 414 17.20 -0.42 5.68
CA ALA A 414 17.34 -0.31 4.24
C ALA A 414 16.14 0.42 3.66
N LEU A 415 16.36 1.20 2.60
CA LEU A 415 15.27 1.75 1.78
C LEU A 415 14.53 0.61 1.10
N ILE A 416 15.29 -0.27 0.44
CA ILE A 416 14.84 -1.50 -0.19
C ILE A 416 15.73 -2.63 0.33
N TYR A 417 15.09 -3.67 0.85
CA TYR A 417 15.70 -4.95 1.19
C TYR A 417 15.20 -6.03 0.24
N VAL A 418 16.13 -6.77 -0.36
CA VAL A 418 15.82 -7.98 -1.14
C VAL A 418 16.48 -9.15 -0.45
N ASP A 419 15.68 -10.16 -0.13
CA ASP A 419 16.14 -11.36 0.58
C ASP A 419 17.17 -12.15 -0.24
N ALA A 420 18.14 -12.78 0.43
CA ALA A 420 19.18 -13.58 -0.21
C ALA A 420 18.63 -14.80 -0.97
N GLY A 421 17.46 -15.30 -0.59
CA GLY A 421 16.76 -16.36 -1.32
C GLY A 421 16.08 -15.90 -2.61
N TYR A 422 16.03 -14.59 -2.89
CA TYR A 422 15.35 -14.04 -4.07
C TYR A 422 15.98 -14.54 -5.38
N THR A 423 15.17 -15.24 -6.18
CA THR A 423 15.58 -15.87 -7.45
C THR A 423 15.03 -15.16 -8.69
N GLY A 424 14.29 -14.06 -8.52
CA GLY A 424 13.74 -13.30 -9.64
C GLY A 424 14.78 -12.38 -10.29
N PRO A 425 14.42 -11.69 -11.39
CA PRO A 425 15.26 -10.67 -12.00
C PRO A 425 15.57 -9.54 -11.01
N LEU A 426 16.75 -8.93 -11.16
CA LEU A 426 17.18 -7.80 -10.34
C LEU A 426 16.15 -6.66 -10.43
N PRO A 427 15.62 -6.15 -9.30
CA PRO A 427 14.68 -5.04 -9.31
C PRO A 427 15.28 -3.76 -9.90
N ASP A 428 14.49 -3.02 -10.67
CA ASP A 428 14.81 -1.63 -11.03
C ASP A 428 14.45 -0.74 -9.83
N VAL A 429 15.45 -0.08 -9.26
CA VAL A 429 15.28 0.76 -8.06
C VAL A 429 15.25 2.25 -8.39
N GLY A 430 15.46 2.67 -9.65
CA GLY A 430 15.44 4.07 -10.08
C GLY A 430 16.47 4.96 -9.36
N LEU A 431 17.56 5.32 -10.05
CA LEU A 431 18.70 6.05 -9.46
C LEU A 431 18.45 7.55 -9.13
N HIS A 432 17.21 8.03 -9.11
CA HIS A 432 16.88 9.47 -9.03
C HIS A 432 16.64 10.04 -7.64
N HIS A 433 17.07 9.36 -6.57
CA HIS A 433 16.81 9.80 -5.21
C HIS A 433 17.88 10.74 -4.65
N ASN A 434 17.46 11.95 -4.27
CA ASN A 434 18.11 12.75 -3.23
C ASN A 434 17.94 12.02 -1.89
N THR A 435 18.72 10.96 -1.68
CA THR A 435 18.79 10.33 -0.36
C THR A 435 19.49 11.30 0.57
N ALA A 436 18.81 11.72 1.64
CA ALA A 436 19.51 12.25 2.80
C ALA A 436 20.58 11.23 3.22
N GLU A 437 21.77 11.69 3.63
CA GLU A 437 22.91 10.84 3.99
C GLU A 437 22.49 9.63 4.84
N GLY A 438 22.89 8.41 4.43
CA GLY A 438 22.73 7.19 5.24
C GLY A 438 21.64 6.19 4.81
N GLN A 439 20.88 6.43 3.74
CA GLN A 439 19.91 5.45 3.24
C GLN A 439 20.58 4.40 2.35
N LEU A 440 20.72 3.19 2.88
CA LEU A 440 21.29 2.04 2.16
C LEU A 440 20.21 1.33 1.35
N ILE A 441 20.49 1.04 0.07
CA ILE A 441 19.81 -0.03 -0.66
C ILE A 441 20.60 -1.30 -0.34
N ARG A 442 19.98 -2.27 0.33
CA ARG A 442 20.63 -3.52 0.73
C ARG A 442 20.04 -4.66 -0.08
N LEU A 443 20.81 -5.11 -1.07
CA LEU A 443 20.59 -6.39 -1.70
C LEU A 443 21.49 -7.37 -0.93
N ASP A 444 20.91 -8.15 -0.01
CA ASP A 444 21.67 -9.22 0.61
C ASP A 444 22.06 -10.24 -0.46
N PRO A 445 23.25 -10.87 -0.35
CA PRO A 445 23.97 -11.41 -1.50
C PRO A 445 23.11 -12.40 -2.26
N LEU A 446 22.58 -11.93 -3.39
CA LEU A 446 21.85 -12.69 -4.39
C LEU A 446 22.86 -13.63 -5.03
N SER A 447 22.98 -14.86 -4.51
CA SER A 447 24.01 -15.82 -4.93
C SER A 447 25.45 -15.30 -4.73
N PRO A 448 26.48 -16.18 -4.74
CA PRO A 448 27.86 -15.71 -4.60
C PRO A 448 28.28 -14.96 -5.88
N GLY A 449 28.02 -13.66 -5.92
CA GLY A 449 28.37 -12.82 -7.08
C GLY A 449 27.86 -11.38 -7.05
N ILE A 450 26.93 -11.00 -6.16
CA ILE A 450 26.38 -9.64 -6.14
C ILE A 450 26.46 -9.07 -4.72
N SER A 451 27.59 -8.42 -4.40
CA SER A 451 27.69 -7.55 -3.23
C SER A 451 27.14 -6.18 -3.58
N SER A 452 26.04 -5.76 -2.95
CA SER A 452 25.57 -4.37 -2.84
C SER A 452 25.56 -3.55 -4.16
N TYR A 453 24.37 -3.32 -4.74
CA TYR A 453 24.20 -2.26 -5.74
C TYR A 453 24.46 -0.89 -5.11
N SER A 454 25.72 -0.48 -5.03
CA SER A 454 26.09 0.92 -5.03
C SER A 454 26.28 1.32 -6.49
N ARG A 455 25.28 1.99 -7.07
CA ARG A 455 25.38 2.82 -8.28
C ARG A 455 26.02 2.15 -9.51
N LEU A 456 25.21 1.43 -10.29
CA LEU A 456 25.55 1.09 -11.67
C LEU A 456 24.66 1.90 -12.61
N GLY A 457 25.08 3.13 -12.89
CA GLY A 457 24.69 3.85 -14.10
C GLY A 457 25.98 4.27 -14.82
N PRO A 458 26.03 4.21 -16.16
CA PRO A 458 27.27 4.31 -16.93
C PRO A 458 28.04 5.63 -16.74
N TRP A 459 27.44 6.64 -16.10
CA TRP A 459 28.06 7.90 -15.71
C TRP A 459 27.64 8.40 -14.31
N SER A 460 26.92 7.61 -13.51
CA SER A 460 26.30 8.10 -12.28
C SER A 460 27.09 7.75 -11.03
N ALA A 461 28.02 8.66 -10.73
CA ALA A 461 28.55 8.99 -9.42
C ALA A 461 29.50 7.97 -8.79
N LEU A 462 30.75 8.07 -9.23
CA LEU A 462 31.90 8.29 -8.35
C LEU A 462 31.71 7.72 -6.94
N ALA A 463 32.02 6.43 -6.74
CA ALA A 463 32.10 5.84 -5.41
C ALA A 463 33.30 6.45 -4.67
N SER A 464 33.10 7.61 -4.02
CA SER A 464 34.12 8.26 -3.21
C SER A 464 34.32 7.46 -1.93
N LYS A 465 35.42 6.73 -1.85
CA LYS A 465 35.78 6.01 -0.63
C LYS A 465 36.36 6.98 0.42
N ARG A 466 36.20 6.64 1.71
CA ARG A 466 36.91 7.36 2.79
C ARG A 466 38.42 7.36 2.50
N PRO A 467 39.12 8.49 2.68
CA PRO A 467 40.52 8.58 2.31
C PRO A 467 41.39 7.62 3.13
N THR A 468 42.29 6.89 2.47
CA THR A 468 43.28 6.02 3.12
C THR A 468 44.54 6.83 3.41
N SER A 469 44.97 6.88 4.68
CA SER A 469 46.23 7.51 5.08
C SER A 469 47.39 6.53 4.90
N VAL A 470 48.39 6.89 4.10
CA VAL A 470 49.56 6.06 3.82
C VAL A 470 50.84 6.88 4.00
N THR A 471 51.84 6.32 4.67
CA THR A 471 53.12 6.97 4.95
C THR A 471 54.21 6.50 3.99
N PHE A 472 54.92 7.45 3.39
CA PHE A 472 55.99 7.21 2.43
C PHE A 472 57.33 7.73 2.93
N THR A 473 58.40 7.03 2.60
CA THR A 473 59.74 7.61 2.47
C THR A 473 60.01 7.91 0.99
N ALA A 474 60.91 8.85 0.69
CA ALA A 474 61.24 9.20 -0.69
C ALA A 474 61.66 7.96 -1.50
N GLY A 475 61.09 7.81 -2.70
CA GLY A 475 61.29 6.65 -3.58
C GLY A 475 60.64 5.33 -3.13
N GLN A 476 59.97 5.30 -1.98
CA GLN A 476 59.35 4.08 -1.46
C GLN A 476 58.05 3.74 -2.22
N VAL A 477 57.84 2.45 -2.43
CA VAL A 477 56.58 1.87 -2.92
C VAL A 477 55.69 1.47 -1.75
N GLN A 478 54.40 1.83 -1.79
CA GLN A 478 53.40 1.43 -0.80
C GLN A 478 52.14 0.89 -1.46
N ASN A 479 51.47 -0.02 -0.76
CA ASN A 479 50.13 -0.48 -1.13
C ASN A 479 49.11 0.59 -0.72
N VAL A 480 48.25 1.02 -1.65
CA VAL A 480 47.31 2.13 -1.40
C VAL A 480 45.84 1.72 -1.55
N ALA A 481 45.53 0.71 -2.37
CA ALA A 481 44.19 0.12 -2.48
C ALA A 481 44.26 -1.33 -3.01
N THR A 482 43.32 -2.18 -2.63
CA THR A 482 43.09 -3.47 -3.30
C THR A 482 42.08 -3.26 -4.43
N LEU A 483 42.30 -3.85 -5.60
CA LEU A 483 41.43 -3.76 -6.77
C LEU A 483 40.66 -5.05 -6.99
N LYS A 484 39.38 -4.93 -7.33
CA LYS A 484 38.47 -6.06 -7.57
C LYS A 484 37.50 -5.73 -8.71
N ASP A 485 36.87 -6.72 -9.31
CA ASP A 485 35.71 -6.48 -10.20
C ASP A 485 34.43 -6.18 -9.40
N ALA A 486 33.34 -5.91 -10.12
CA ALA A 486 32.01 -5.71 -9.55
C ALA A 486 31.48 -6.96 -8.80
N ALA A 487 32.05 -8.14 -9.04
CA ALA A 487 31.73 -9.38 -8.34
C ALA A 487 32.64 -9.63 -7.11
N ASN A 488 33.45 -8.64 -6.70
CA ASN A 488 34.37 -8.72 -5.56
C ASN A 488 35.48 -9.79 -5.73
N LEU A 489 35.79 -10.15 -6.97
CA LEU A 489 36.86 -11.07 -7.34
C LEU A 489 38.12 -10.28 -7.70
N THR A 490 39.28 -10.86 -7.40
CA THR A 490 40.59 -10.27 -7.71
C THR A 490 41.20 -10.80 -9.00
N GLY A 491 40.59 -11.79 -9.66
CA GLY A 491 41.18 -12.50 -10.80
C GLY A 491 41.11 -11.72 -12.12
N HIS A 492 40.05 -10.94 -12.33
CA HIS A 492 39.81 -10.15 -13.52
C HIS A 492 39.15 -8.84 -13.12
N PHE A 493 39.58 -7.70 -13.64
CA PHE A 493 38.89 -6.41 -13.47
C PHE A 493 39.33 -5.43 -14.56
N GLY A 494 38.54 -4.39 -14.80
CA GLY A 494 38.88 -3.36 -15.77
C GLY A 494 38.03 -2.12 -15.59
N GLY A 495 38.66 -0.94 -15.63
CA GLY A 495 37.94 0.32 -15.52
C GLY A 495 38.83 1.53 -15.30
N ILE A 496 38.18 2.67 -15.09
CA ILE A 496 38.84 3.95 -14.79
C ILE A 496 38.88 4.17 -13.28
N LEU A 497 40.02 4.64 -12.78
CA LEU A 497 40.23 5.02 -11.39
C LEU A 497 40.77 6.46 -11.33
N VAL A 498 40.00 7.35 -10.71
CA VAL A 498 40.46 8.70 -10.35
C VAL A 498 41.01 8.66 -8.93
N VAL A 499 42.28 9.06 -8.78
CA VAL A 499 42.98 9.12 -7.50
C VAL A 499 43.24 10.58 -7.15
N THR A 500 42.73 11.06 -6.02
CA THR A 500 43.08 12.37 -5.47
C THR A 500 43.92 12.18 -4.22
N VAL A 501 45.10 12.81 -4.19
CA VAL A 501 46.03 12.66 -3.07
C VAL A 501 46.24 14.01 -2.40
N LYS A 502 46.08 14.04 -1.07
CA LYS A 502 46.24 15.25 -0.25
C LYS A 502 47.23 15.03 0.88
N ARG A 503 47.97 16.08 1.26
CA ARG A 503 48.83 16.04 2.46
C ARG A 503 48.02 16.01 3.76
N THR A 504 46.91 16.74 3.81
CA THR A 504 45.99 16.81 4.96
C THR A 504 44.53 16.93 4.48
N GLN A 505 43.55 16.77 5.37
CA GLN A 505 42.11 16.97 5.06
C GLN A 505 41.73 18.46 4.86
N SER A 506 42.68 19.40 4.90
CA SER A 506 42.39 20.83 4.80
C SER A 506 41.98 21.24 3.37
N SER A 507 41.14 22.27 3.25
CA SER A 507 40.84 22.93 1.98
C SER A 507 42.08 23.61 1.35
N SER A 508 43.08 23.93 2.17
CA SER A 508 44.37 24.48 1.73
C SER A 508 45.46 23.42 1.48
N ALA A 509 45.13 22.13 1.55
CA ALA A 509 46.11 21.07 1.40
C ALA A 509 46.71 21.03 0.00
N LYS A 510 48.03 20.83 -0.06
CA LYS A 510 48.72 20.41 -1.28
C LYS A 510 48.02 19.17 -1.85
N THR A 511 47.63 19.25 -3.11
CA THR A 511 46.79 18.25 -3.78
C THR A 511 47.36 17.89 -5.16
N SER A 512 47.21 16.63 -5.52
CA SER A 512 47.39 16.12 -6.89
C SER A 512 46.21 15.22 -7.25
N SER A 513 45.97 15.05 -8.55
CA SER A 513 44.93 14.17 -9.07
C SER A 513 45.44 13.38 -10.27
N TYR A 514 45.05 12.12 -10.36
CA TYR A 514 45.43 11.19 -11.40
C TYR A 514 44.21 10.47 -11.94
N VAL A 515 44.12 10.30 -13.26
CA VAL A 515 43.14 9.44 -13.92
C VAL A 515 43.89 8.24 -14.47
N LEU A 516 43.57 7.06 -13.96
CA LEU A 516 44.23 5.80 -14.26
C LEU A 516 43.27 4.89 -15.02
N HIS A 517 43.71 4.27 -16.11
CA HIS A 517 43.07 3.10 -16.67
C HIS A 517 43.75 1.87 -16.08
N VAL A 518 42.99 1.06 -15.33
CA VAL A 518 43.50 -0.13 -14.67
C VAL A 518 42.81 -1.37 -15.20
N ALA A 519 43.59 -2.41 -15.42
CA ALA A 519 43.07 -3.69 -15.86
C ALA A 519 43.89 -4.86 -15.31
N ARG A 520 43.19 -5.94 -15.00
CA ARG A 520 43.80 -7.25 -14.74
C ARG A 520 43.09 -8.30 -15.57
N THR A 521 43.88 -9.09 -16.28
CA THR A 521 43.48 -10.36 -16.88
C THR A 521 44.05 -11.53 -16.06
N ALA A 522 43.83 -12.77 -16.49
CA ALA A 522 44.36 -13.95 -15.80
C ALA A 522 45.89 -13.91 -15.61
N THR A 523 46.62 -13.26 -16.53
CA THR A 523 48.08 -13.30 -16.58
C THR A 523 48.75 -11.92 -16.60
N THR A 524 47.99 -10.83 -16.76
CA THR A 524 48.56 -9.48 -16.90
C THR A 524 47.86 -8.47 -16.00
N GLU A 525 48.64 -7.61 -15.36
CA GLU A 525 48.17 -6.47 -14.59
C GLU A 525 48.74 -5.19 -15.21
N GLN A 526 47.91 -4.19 -15.46
CA GLN A 526 48.32 -2.95 -16.12
C GLN A 526 47.68 -1.73 -15.47
N VAL A 527 48.49 -0.66 -15.36
CA VAL A 527 48.05 0.68 -15.00
C VAL A 527 48.59 1.63 -16.05
N ASN A 528 47.70 2.37 -16.70
CA ASN A 528 48.06 3.47 -17.59
C ASN A 528 47.56 4.77 -16.99
N VAL A 529 48.46 5.73 -16.76
CA VAL A 529 48.07 7.09 -16.36
C VAL A 529 47.56 7.82 -17.60
N ILE A 530 46.25 8.09 -17.64
CA ILE A 530 45.62 8.85 -18.74
C ILE A 530 45.94 10.34 -18.60
N SER A 531 45.80 10.89 -17.39
CA SER A 531 46.07 12.29 -17.10
C SER A 531 46.47 12.49 -15.64
N GLN A 532 47.24 13.54 -15.37
CA GLN A 532 47.64 13.92 -14.02
C GLN A 532 47.67 15.45 -13.88
N LEU A 533 47.30 15.98 -12.71
CA LEU A 533 47.21 17.41 -12.41
C LEU A 533 47.69 17.72 -10.99
N GLY A 534 48.17 18.95 -10.77
CA GLY A 534 48.63 19.43 -9.46
C GLY A 534 50.12 19.21 -9.22
N LEU A 535 50.51 18.97 -7.97
CA LEU A 535 51.91 18.85 -7.55
C LEU A 535 52.50 17.46 -7.84
N VAL A 536 52.62 17.13 -9.13
CA VAL A 536 53.01 15.80 -9.66
C VAL A 536 54.49 15.68 -10.04
N ALA A 537 55.29 16.73 -9.79
CA ALA A 537 56.73 16.72 -10.05
C ALA A 537 57.56 16.24 -8.83
N GLY A 538 56.98 16.28 -7.62
CA GLY A 538 57.67 15.86 -6.39
C GLY A 538 58.86 16.74 -6.01
N ALA A 539 58.75 18.06 -6.20
CA ALA A 539 59.85 19.00 -5.97
C ALA A 539 60.11 19.27 -4.47
N ALA A 540 59.09 19.13 -3.63
CA ALA A 540 59.20 19.24 -2.17
C ALA A 540 58.75 17.96 -1.46
N VAL A 541 59.17 17.82 -0.19
CA VAL A 541 58.87 16.64 0.63
C VAL A 541 57.37 16.42 0.83
N ASP A 542 56.60 17.49 0.98
CA ASP A 542 55.16 17.44 1.23
C ASP A 542 54.29 17.53 -0.04
N ASP A 543 54.89 17.46 -1.23
CA ASP A 543 54.15 17.40 -2.49
C ASP A 543 53.53 15.99 -2.67
N PRO A 544 52.22 15.87 -2.95
CA PRO A 544 51.57 14.56 -3.14
C PRO A 544 51.88 13.94 -4.52
N SER A 545 53.14 13.66 -4.82
CA SER A 545 53.58 13.21 -6.15
C SER A 545 53.86 11.70 -6.21
N PHE A 546 53.14 10.98 -7.07
CA PHE A 546 53.20 9.51 -7.13
C PHE A 546 53.14 8.94 -8.55
N THR A 547 53.82 7.82 -8.79
CA THR A 547 53.55 6.92 -9.92
C THR A 547 52.81 5.67 -9.43
N PHE A 548 52.08 5.00 -10.33
CA PHE A 548 51.19 3.89 -9.98
C PHE A 548 51.52 2.62 -10.74
N ALA A 549 51.41 1.48 -10.06
CA ALA A 549 51.51 0.14 -10.62
C ALA A 549 50.50 -0.79 -9.93
N ILE A 550 50.21 -1.95 -10.54
CA ILE A 550 49.45 -3.02 -9.88
C ILE A 550 50.36 -4.21 -9.67
N SER A 551 50.25 -4.84 -8.50
CA SER A 551 50.85 -6.14 -8.23
C SER A 551 49.94 -6.94 -7.31
N ASN A 552 49.53 -8.13 -7.75
CA ASN A 552 48.65 -9.04 -7.01
C ASN A 552 47.30 -8.40 -6.63
N SER A 553 46.67 -7.71 -7.58
CA SER A 553 45.43 -6.95 -7.39
C SER A 553 45.53 -5.85 -6.34
N VAL A 554 46.73 -5.33 -6.09
CA VAL A 554 46.93 -4.20 -5.19
C VAL A 554 47.51 -3.04 -6.00
N LEU A 555 46.81 -1.91 -5.99
CA LEU A 555 47.31 -0.65 -6.48
C LEU A 555 48.43 -0.19 -5.55
N ARG A 556 49.61 0.02 -6.14
CA ARG A 556 50.80 0.50 -5.47
C ARG A 556 51.14 1.88 -5.97
N ALA A 557 51.44 2.78 -5.04
CA ALA A 557 51.96 4.11 -5.35
C ALA A 557 53.46 4.14 -5.01
N THR A 558 54.26 4.82 -5.84
CA THR A 558 55.68 5.09 -5.58
C THR A 558 55.88 6.58 -5.48
N ALA A 559 56.50 7.05 -4.39
CA ALA A 559 56.78 8.47 -4.20
C ALA A 559 57.77 8.99 -5.26
N VAL A 560 57.46 10.13 -5.87
CA VAL A 560 58.29 10.78 -6.91
C VAL A 560 59.15 11.88 -6.29
N GLY A 561 60.43 11.96 -6.69
CA GLY A 561 61.34 13.02 -6.26
C GLY A 561 61.55 13.02 -4.74
N ALA A 562 61.36 14.18 -4.11
CA ALA A 562 61.53 14.37 -2.68
C ALA A 562 60.33 13.92 -1.82
N THR A 563 59.21 13.54 -2.44
CA THR A 563 57.93 13.23 -1.77
C THR A 563 58.09 12.24 -0.61
N ALA A 564 57.72 12.64 0.61
CA ALA A 564 57.71 11.78 1.81
C ALA A 564 56.73 12.26 2.91
N GLY A 565 56.43 11.37 3.86
CA GLY A 565 55.49 11.54 4.96
C GLY A 565 54.10 10.95 4.68
N THR A 566 53.10 11.33 5.47
CA THR A 566 51.75 10.77 5.38
C THR A 566 50.88 11.54 4.40
N PHE A 567 50.18 10.82 3.52
CA PHE A 567 49.27 11.36 2.52
C PHE A 567 47.94 10.59 2.54
N GLN A 568 46.88 11.26 2.09
CA GLN A 568 45.53 10.73 2.06
C GLN A 568 45.08 10.50 0.64
N PHE A 569 44.77 9.24 0.33
CA PHE A 569 44.33 8.82 -0.99
C PHE A 569 42.82 8.67 -1.02
N SER A 570 42.17 9.42 -1.88
CA SER A 570 40.75 9.31 -2.18
C SER A 570 40.58 8.69 -3.56
N TYR A 571 39.71 7.70 -3.67
CA TYR A 571 39.53 6.93 -4.89
C TYR A 571 38.15 7.13 -5.46
N THR A 572 38.07 6.99 -6.76
CA THR A 572 36.80 6.99 -7.45
C THR A 572 36.86 6.10 -8.68
N THR A 573 36.03 5.07 -8.74
CA THR A 573 36.04 4.08 -9.82
C THR A 573 34.89 4.26 -10.81
N ALA A 574 35.07 3.73 -12.02
CA ALA A 574 34.05 3.51 -13.03
C ALA A 574 34.23 2.11 -13.68
N ASP A 575 33.19 1.63 -14.37
CA ASP A 575 33.10 0.31 -15.02
C ASP A 575 33.19 -0.88 -14.05
N ASN A 576 33.82 -1.99 -14.48
CA ASN A 576 33.91 -3.25 -13.73
C ASN A 576 35.08 -3.22 -12.72
N LEU A 577 35.13 -2.18 -11.88
CA LEU A 577 36.23 -1.92 -10.95
C LEU A 577 35.74 -1.41 -9.59
N LEU A 578 36.19 -2.09 -8.53
CA LEU A 578 36.02 -1.73 -7.12
C LEU A 578 37.38 -1.56 -6.42
N THR A 579 37.45 -0.64 -5.46
CA THR A 579 38.62 -0.46 -4.58
C THR A 579 38.29 -0.83 -3.13
N VAL A 580 39.07 -1.76 -2.53
CA VAL A 580 39.02 -2.15 -1.10
C VAL A 580 40.15 -1.53 -0.30
#